data_AF-A0A925LYY9-F1
#
_entry.id   AF-A0A925LYY9-F1
#
_cell.length_a   1.000
_cell.length_b   1.000
_cell.length_c   1.000
_cell.angle_alpha   90.00
_cell.angle_beta   90.00
_cell.angle_gamma   90.00
#
_symmetry.space_group_name_H-M   'P 1'
#
loop_
_entity.id
_entity.type
_entity.pdbx_description
1 polymer ?
#
loop_
_entity_poly.entity_id
_entity_poly.type
_entity_poly.pdbx_seq_one_letter_code
_entity_poly.pdbx_strand_id
1 'polypeptide(L)' 'MTNFDHPPRILFLYGSLRDRSYSRLVAEEAARIMQEFGAEV' A
#
# COMPACT_ATOMS: atom_id res chain seq x y z
N MET A 1 -19.64 -14.02 9.71
CA MET A 1 -18.50 -13.14 9.39
C MET A 1 -17.24 -13.89 9.75
N THR A 2 -16.36 -14.14 8.79
CA THR A 2 -15.02 -14.66 9.08
C THR A 2 -14.24 -13.57 9.81
N ASN A 3 -13.91 -13.84 11.07
CA ASN A 3 -13.01 -12.98 11.84
C ASN A 3 -11.58 -13.37 11.44
N PHE A 4 -10.81 -12.43 10.91
CA PHE A 4 -9.39 -12.64 10.61
C PHE A 4 -8.57 -12.16 11.80
N ASP A 5 -7.67 -13.01 12.33
CA ASP A 5 -6.79 -12.66 13.46
C ASP A 5 -5.55 -11.84 13.05
N HIS A 6 -5.55 -11.30 11.83
CA HIS A 6 -4.47 -10.49 11.28
C HIS A 6 -5.02 -9.36 10.41
N PRO A 7 -4.26 -8.25 10.26
CA PRO A 7 -4.61 -7.19 9.31
C PRO A 7 -4.56 -7.70 7.85
N PRO A 8 -5.33 -7.11 6.93
CA PRO A 8 -5.17 -7.36 5.49
C PRO A 8 -3.73 -7.06 5.05
N ARG A 9 -3.11 -7.95 4.29
CA ARG A 9 -1.72 -7.81 3.80
C ARG A 9 -1.72 -7.40 2.33
N ILE A 10 -1.16 -6.24 2.02
CA ILE A 10 -1.24 -5.63 0.69
C ILE A 10 0.17 -5.27 0.20
N LEU A 11 0.61 -5.90 -0.90
CA LEU A 11 1.86 -5.53 -1.56
C LEU A 11 1.60 -4.46 -2.63
N PHE A 12 2.25 -3.30 -2.50
CA PHE A 12 2.26 -2.27 -3.54
C PHE A 12 3.43 -2.45 -4.50
N LEU A 13 3.13 -2.44 -5.80
CA LEU A 13 4.10 -2.41 -6.88
C LEU A 13 3.91 -1.13 -7.70
N TYR A 14 5.01 -0.53 -8.17
CA TYR A 14 4.97 0.64 -9.05
C TYR A 14 5.76 0.39 -10.34
N GLY A 15 5.29 0.96 -11.44
CA GLY A 15 5.78 0.66 -12.80
C GLY A 15 6.79 1.65 -13.38
N SER A 16 7.50 2.44 -12.56
CA SER A 16 8.49 3.40 -13.08
C SER A 16 9.72 3.49 -12.19
N LEU A 17 10.89 3.40 -12.83
CA LEU A 17 12.22 3.54 -12.23
C LEU A 17 12.85 4.92 -12.45
N ARG A 18 12.09 5.90 -12.92
CA ARG A 18 12.57 7.29 -13.06
C ARG A 18 12.92 7.86 -11.69
N ASP A 19 13.91 8.74 -11.63
CA ASP A 19 14.29 9.47 -10.40
C ASP A 19 13.06 10.11 -9.73
N ARG A 20 12.24 10.81 -10.53
CA ARG A 20 10.90 11.26 -10.14
C ARG A 20 9.82 10.37 -10.74
N SER A 21 9.42 9.35 -9.99
CA SER A 21 8.38 8.38 -10.36
C SER A 21 7.05 8.72 -9.69
N TYR A 22 6.10 9.27 -10.45
CA TYR A 22 4.75 9.56 -9.92
C TYR A 22 3.98 8.31 -9.53
N SER A 23 4.25 7.17 -10.18
CA SER A 23 3.66 5.88 -9.79
C SER A 23 4.22 5.37 -8.47
N ARG A 24 5.50 5.63 -8.17
CA ARG A 24 6.07 5.37 -6.83
C ARG A 24 5.45 6.30 -5.78
N LEU A 25 5.36 7.59 -6.07
CA LEU A 25 4.76 8.56 -5.14
C LEU A 25 3.30 8.22 -4.79
N VAL A 26 2.48 7.84 -5.77
CA VAL A 26 1.09 7.45 -5.48
C VAL A 26 1.01 6.11 -4.75
N ALA A 27 1.93 5.17 -5.00
CA ALA A 27 2.00 3.91 -4.25
C ALA A 27 2.34 4.17 -2.78
N GLU A 28 3.26 5.11 -2.48
CA GLU A 28 3.59 5.53 -1.13
C GLU A 28 2.39 6.18 -0.42
N GLU A 29 1.65 7.07 -1.08
CA GLU A 29 0.44 7.68 -0.49
C GLU A 29 -0.71 6.68 -0.29
N ALA A 30 -0.89 5.75 -1.23
CA ALA A 30 -1.87 4.67 -1.08
C ALA A 30 -1.51 3.75 0.10
N ALA A 31 -0.23 3.47 0.32
CA ALA A 31 0.23 2.71 1.47
C ALA A 31 -0.10 3.42 2.80
N ARG A 32 0.09 4.75 2.89
CA ARG A 32 -0.31 5.53 4.10
C ARG A 32 -1.80 5.40 4.39
N ILE A 33 -2.64 5.53 3.36
CA ILE A 33 -4.10 5.39 3.50
C ILE A 33 -4.48 3.98 3.96
N MET A 34 -3.85 2.95 3.40
CA MET A 34 -4.14 1.56 3.77
C MET A 34 -3.69 1.24 5.20
N GLN A 35 -2.56 1.78 5.64
CA GLN A 35 -2.13 1.67 7.05
C GLN A 35 -3.12 2.33 8.00
N GLU A 36 -3.65 3.52 7.66
CA GLU A 36 -4.71 4.18 8.44
C GLU A 36 -5.99 3.34 8.50
N PHE A 37 -6.29 2.58 7.44
CA PHE A 37 -7.42 1.64 7.41
C PHE A 37 -7.12 0.29 8.10
N GLY A 38 -5.93 0.10 8.67
CA GLY A 38 -5.56 -1.09 9.44
C GLY A 38 -4.97 -2.22 8.61
N ALA A 39 -4.47 -1.96 7.41
CA ALA A 39 -3.73 -2.93 6.61
C ALA A 39 -2.24 -2.99 6.99
N GLU A 40 -1.64 -4.15 6.77
CA GLU A 40 -0.19 -4.37 6.75
C GLU A 40 0.28 -4.20 5.29
N VAL A 41 1.25 -3.32 5.07
CA VAL A 41 1.63 -2.81 3.74
C VAL A 41 3.14 -2.82 3.56
#